data_AF-A0A4U6WJ03-F1
#
_entry.id   AF-A0A4U6WJ03-F1
#
_cell.length_a   1.000
_cell.length_b   1.000
_cell.length_c   1.000
_cell.angle_alpha   90.00
_cell.angle_beta   90.00
_cell.angle_gamma   90.00
#
_symmetry.space_group_name_H-M   'P 1'
#
loop_
_entity.id
_entity.type
_entity.pdbx_description
1 polymer ?
#
loop_
_entity_poly.entity_id
_entity_poly.type
_entity_poly.pdbx_seq_one_letter_code
_entity_poly.pdbx_strand_id
1 'polypeptide(L)'
;MDHVVGGKFKLGKKIGSGSFGELFLAVNVQTGEEVAVKLENVKTKHPQLHYESKLYMLLQGGTGIPHLKWFGVEGEYNVMVIDLLGPSLEDLFNYCSRKFSLKTVLMLADQMINRVEYMHQKGFLHRDIKPDNFLMGLGRKANQVYIIDYGLAKKYRDLQTHKHIPYRENKNLTGTARYASVNTHLGVEQSRRDDLESLGYVLMYFLRGSLPWQGLKAGTKKQKYDKISEKKMLTPVEVLCKSYPSEFISYFHYCRSLRFEDKPDYSYLKRLFRDLFIREGYQFDYVFDWTILKYPQIGSNPRMRASERTGGAAGPSMEKIEKTPGEASGRRNPSGSVNQSDNYAQRPRETVSMSLKEIMHSTDRSGERTVERPRTSSRTGSASRRAIASSSRPGTSVEPSEQPYNRTSRLFSSNSGSRPSSTQRVNPSPGESRATSLSRAAVARGSRDEPLHRSLELLSLGGGKRK
;
A
#
# COMPACT_ATOMS: atom_id res chain seq x y z
N MET A 1 -10.32 29.78 -23.11
CA MET A 1 -9.00 29.37 -23.62
C MET A 1 -8.68 28.00 -23.05
N ASP A 2 -8.13 27.10 -23.85
CA ASP A 2 -7.60 25.84 -23.35
C ASP A 2 -6.36 26.13 -22.48
N HIS A 3 -6.39 25.75 -21.21
CA HIS A 3 -5.26 25.97 -20.32
C HIS A 3 -4.21 24.86 -20.55
N VAL A 4 -3.01 25.24 -20.99
CA VAL A 4 -1.92 24.32 -21.33
C VAL A 4 -0.76 24.51 -20.34
N VAL A 5 -0.58 23.51 -19.49
CA VAL A 5 0.53 23.43 -18.52
C VAL A 5 1.82 22.96 -19.19
N GLY A 6 2.96 23.50 -18.76
CA GLY A 6 4.30 23.17 -19.23
C GLY A 6 4.51 23.41 -20.72
N GLY A 7 3.64 24.21 -21.36
CA GLY A 7 3.56 24.36 -22.81
C GLY A 7 3.20 23.09 -23.59
N LYS A 8 2.78 22.00 -22.91
CA LYS A 8 2.63 20.65 -23.50
C LYS A 8 1.37 19.90 -23.08
N PHE A 9 0.79 20.19 -21.91
CA PHE A 9 -0.28 19.40 -21.31
C PHE A 9 -1.57 20.21 -21.23
N LYS A 10 -2.50 19.96 -22.16
CA LYS A 10 -3.82 20.61 -22.16
C LYS A 10 -4.66 20.03 -21.03
N LEU A 11 -5.03 20.85 -20.04
CA LEU A 11 -5.91 20.42 -18.96
C LEU A 11 -7.32 20.15 -19.49
N GLY A 12 -7.91 19.08 -18.98
CA GLY A 12 -9.30 18.68 -19.20
C GLY A 12 -10.07 18.70 -17.89
N LYS A 13 -10.94 17.71 -17.69
CA LYS A 13 -11.81 17.61 -16.52
C LYS A 13 -11.03 17.37 -15.23
N LYS A 14 -11.54 17.93 -14.12
CA LYS A 14 -11.16 17.52 -12.77
C LYS A 14 -11.56 16.06 -12.56
N ILE A 15 -10.63 15.24 -12.09
CA ILE A 15 -10.82 13.81 -11.79
C ILE A 15 -10.76 13.49 -10.29
N GLY A 16 -10.30 14.44 -9.46
CA GLY A 16 -10.32 14.27 -8.01
C GLY A 16 -9.81 15.48 -7.24
N SER A 17 -9.67 15.29 -5.93
CA SER A 17 -9.04 16.23 -5.01
C SER A 17 -8.28 15.44 -3.95
N GLY A 18 -6.99 15.73 -3.78
CA GLY A 18 -6.18 15.19 -2.69
C GLY A 18 -6.22 16.10 -1.46
N SER A 19 -5.53 15.69 -0.40
CA SER A 19 -5.36 16.48 0.83
C SER A 19 -4.58 17.80 0.64
N PHE A 20 -3.89 17.96 -0.49
CA PHE A 20 -2.95 19.07 -0.76
C PHE A 20 -3.21 19.77 -2.10
N GLY A 21 -4.30 19.45 -2.79
CA GLY A 21 -4.52 20.00 -4.13
C GLY A 21 -5.65 19.35 -4.93
N GLU A 22 -5.83 19.86 -6.14
CA GLU A 22 -6.79 19.35 -7.12
C GLU A 22 -6.09 18.41 -8.12
N LEU A 23 -6.83 17.42 -8.64
CA LEU A 23 -6.32 16.46 -9.62
C LEU A 23 -7.13 16.54 -10.91
N PHE A 24 -6.46 16.74 -12.03
CA PHE A 24 -7.05 16.89 -13.37
C PHE A 24 -6.54 15.81 -14.31
N LEU A 25 -7.38 15.40 -15.24
CA LEU A 25 -6.96 14.74 -16.47
C LEU A 25 -6.37 15.81 -17.39
N ALA A 26 -5.24 15.53 -18.04
CA ALA A 26 -4.72 16.33 -19.14
C ALA A 26 -4.25 15.43 -20.28
N VAL A 27 -4.05 16.03 -21.46
CA VAL A 27 -3.51 15.33 -22.64
C VAL A 27 -2.25 16.05 -23.09
N ASN A 28 -1.18 15.29 -23.33
CA ASN A 28 0.01 15.79 -23.99
C ASN A 28 -0.31 16.11 -25.45
N VAL A 29 -0.28 17.40 -25.82
CA VAL A 29 -0.70 17.89 -27.14
C VAL A 29 0.18 17.41 -28.29
N GLN A 30 1.39 16.89 -27.99
CA GLN A 30 2.34 16.39 -28.98
C GLN A 30 2.20 14.89 -29.23
N THR A 31 1.84 14.11 -28.20
CA THR A 31 1.82 12.64 -28.26
C THR A 31 0.42 12.02 -28.15
N GLY A 32 -0.59 12.78 -27.74
CA GLY A 32 -1.92 12.28 -27.39
C GLY A 32 -1.97 11.49 -26.08
N GLU A 33 -0.87 11.43 -25.32
CA GLU A 33 -0.78 10.70 -24.05
C GLU A 33 -1.67 11.35 -22.97
N GLU A 34 -2.58 10.56 -22.38
CA GLU A 34 -3.35 10.97 -21.20
C GLU A 34 -2.47 10.93 -19.94
N VAL A 35 -2.48 12.01 -19.17
CA VAL A 35 -1.67 12.19 -17.95
C VAL A 35 -2.53 12.75 -16.81
N ALA A 36 -2.09 12.54 -15.57
CA ALA A 36 -2.67 13.19 -14.40
C ALA A 36 -1.88 14.46 -14.05
N VAL A 37 -2.60 15.53 -13.68
CA VAL A 37 -2.02 16.81 -13.25
C VAL A 37 -2.50 17.16 -11.85
N LYS A 38 -1.58 17.21 -10.89
CA LYS A 38 -1.83 17.63 -9.50
C LYS A 38 -1.47 19.11 -9.37
N LEU A 39 -2.42 19.94 -8.92
CA LEU A 39 -2.25 21.37 -8.69
C LEU A 39 -2.31 21.68 -7.20
N GLU A 40 -1.28 22.32 -6.67
CA GLU A 40 -1.19 22.80 -5.27
C GLU A 40 -1.00 24.32 -5.28
N ASN A 41 -1.86 25.08 -4.59
CA ASN A 41 -1.70 26.55 -4.54
C ASN A 41 -0.44 26.91 -3.74
N VAL A 42 0.41 27.80 -4.26
CA VAL A 42 1.71 28.18 -3.64
C VAL A 42 1.56 28.84 -2.26
N LYS A 43 0.38 29.41 -1.95
CA LYS A 43 0.04 30.02 -0.65
C LYS A 43 -0.45 29.00 0.39
N THR A 44 -0.48 27.71 0.05
CA THR A 44 -0.85 26.62 0.97
C THR A 44 0.10 26.62 2.18
N LYS A 45 -0.46 26.57 3.40
CA LYS A 45 0.31 26.64 4.67
C LYS A 45 1.39 25.55 4.80
N HIS A 46 1.19 24.40 4.18
CA HIS A 46 2.08 23.25 4.22
C HIS A 46 2.24 22.67 2.81
N PRO A 47 3.04 23.29 1.93
CA PRO A 47 3.23 22.83 0.57
C PRO A 47 4.07 21.54 0.56
N GLN A 48 3.67 20.58 -0.26
CA GLN A 48 4.26 19.23 -0.32
C GLN A 48 4.60 18.82 -1.76
N LEU A 49 3.98 19.42 -2.78
CA LEU A 49 4.09 18.92 -4.16
C LEU A 49 5.53 18.96 -4.71
N HIS A 50 6.33 19.95 -4.30
CA HIS A 50 7.76 20.03 -4.65
C HIS A 50 8.64 19.00 -3.93
N TYR A 51 8.23 18.52 -2.76
CA TYR A 51 8.89 17.42 -2.07
C TYR A 51 8.51 16.08 -2.71
N GLU A 52 7.22 15.91 -2.99
CA GLU A 52 6.65 14.72 -3.64
C GLU A 52 7.26 14.48 -5.03
N SER A 53 7.40 15.53 -5.86
CA SER A 53 8.00 15.41 -7.20
C SER A 53 9.46 14.97 -7.17
N LYS A 54 10.25 15.46 -6.20
CA LYS A 54 11.63 14.99 -5.96
C LYS A 54 11.69 13.52 -5.54
N LEU A 55 10.68 13.03 -4.81
CA LEU A 55 10.58 11.61 -4.48
C LEU A 55 10.20 10.75 -5.68
N TYR A 56 9.24 11.14 -6.53
CA TYR A 56 8.99 10.41 -7.79
C TYR A 56 10.25 10.32 -8.65
N MET A 57 11.00 11.43 -8.79
CA MET A 57 12.26 11.45 -9.53
C MET A 57 13.32 10.47 -8.97
N LEU A 58 13.40 10.28 -7.65
CA LEU A 58 14.34 9.35 -7.00
C LEU A 58 13.87 7.88 -7.01
N LEU A 59 12.56 7.66 -6.98
CA LEU A 59 11.91 6.35 -6.96
C LEU A 59 11.62 5.81 -8.38
N GLN A 60 11.77 6.63 -9.41
CA GLN A 60 11.54 6.26 -10.80
C GLN A 60 12.39 5.05 -11.25
N GLY A 61 11.85 4.28 -12.20
CA GLY A 61 12.37 2.97 -12.61
C GLY A 61 11.95 1.82 -11.69
N GLY A 62 11.32 2.08 -10.55
CA GLY A 62 10.72 1.05 -9.69
C GLY A 62 9.40 0.49 -10.23
N THR A 63 9.20 -0.83 -10.07
CA THR A 63 7.93 -1.48 -10.41
C THR A 63 6.79 -0.92 -9.56
N GLY A 64 5.75 -0.40 -10.22
CA GLY A 64 4.61 0.24 -9.55
C GLY A 64 4.90 1.65 -9.01
N ILE A 65 5.94 2.32 -9.51
CA ILE A 65 6.14 3.75 -9.32
C ILE A 65 5.68 4.46 -10.61
N PRO A 66 4.76 5.45 -10.54
CA PRO A 66 4.38 6.23 -11.71
C PRO A 66 5.45 7.26 -12.08
N HIS A 67 5.62 7.54 -13.37
CA HIS A 67 6.66 8.44 -13.87
C HIS A 67 6.25 9.90 -13.79
N LEU A 68 7.09 10.73 -13.16
CA LEU A 68 7.01 12.20 -13.27
C LEU A 68 7.36 12.59 -14.72
N LYS A 69 6.42 13.26 -15.40
CA LYS A 69 6.61 13.81 -16.74
C LYS A 69 7.19 15.22 -16.67
N TRP A 70 6.69 16.01 -15.72
CA TRP A 70 7.08 17.41 -15.53
C TRP A 70 6.71 17.91 -14.14
N PHE A 71 7.47 18.86 -13.62
CA PHE A 71 7.13 19.66 -12.45
C PHE A 71 7.55 21.11 -12.67
N GLY A 72 6.72 22.06 -12.23
CA GLY A 72 7.02 23.48 -12.31
C GLY A 72 6.05 24.34 -11.50
N VAL A 73 6.15 25.65 -11.66
CA VAL A 73 5.25 26.64 -11.05
C VAL A 73 4.59 27.43 -12.16
N GLU A 74 3.26 27.52 -12.15
CA GLU A 74 2.48 28.33 -13.09
C GLU A 74 1.50 29.23 -12.34
N GLY A 75 1.68 30.55 -12.49
CA GLY A 75 0.89 31.53 -11.76
C GLY A 75 0.98 31.30 -10.24
N GLU A 76 -0.16 31.00 -9.62
CA GLU A 76 -0.26 30.72 -8.18
C GLU A 76 -0.22 29.22 -7.82
N TYR A 77 0.20 28.34 -8.72
CA TYR A 77 0.18 26.89 -8.50
C TYR A 77 1.57 26.24 -8.68
N ASN A 78 1.95 25.40 -7.72
CA ASN A 78 2.87 24.30 -7.97
C ASN A 78 2.10 23.25 -8.80
N VAL A 79 2.75 22.73 -9.84
CA VAL A 79 2.11 21.84 -10.80
C VAL A 79 2.98 20.60 -11.05
N MET A 80 2.38 19.43 -10.94
CA MET A 80 3.05 18.14 -11.14
C MET A 80 2.27 17.30 -12.15
N VAL A 81 2.93 16.92 -13.24
CA VAL A 81 2.38 16.07 -14.32
C VAL A 81 2.99 14.68 -14.21
N ILE A 82 2.16 13.66 -14.14
CA ILE A 82 2.53 12.28 -13.82
C ILE A 82 1.71 11.28 -14.66
N ASP A 83 2.19 10.03 -14.80
CA ASP A 83 1.42 8.93 -15.40
C ASP A 83 -0.03 8.91 -14.88
N LEU A 84 -1.01 8.83 -15.80
CA LEU A 84 -2.40 8.52 -15.42
C LEU A 84 -2.50 7.04 -15.00
N LEU A 85 -3.20 6.79 -13.89
CA LEU A 85 -3.46 5.46 -13.36
C LEU A 85 -4.96 5.15 -13.33
N GLY A 86 -5.27 3.88 -13.07
CA GLY A 86 -6.63 3.39 -12.87
C GLY A 86 -7.17 3.67 -11.47
N PRO A 87 -8.26 3.00 -11.07
CA PRO A 87 -8.91 3.21 -9.78
C PRO A 87 -8.02 2.82 -8.60
N SER A 88 -8.28 3.42 -7.43
CA SER A 88 -7.65 3.03 -6.18
C SER A 88 -8.19 1.70 -5.65
N LEU A 89 -7.48 1.07 -4.71
CA LEU A 89 -7.99 -0.11 -4.03
C LEU A 89 -9.22 0.21 -3.16
N GLU A 90 -9.43 1.44 -2.69
CA GLU A 90 -10.70 1.81 -2.03
C GLU A 90 -11.86 1.87 -3.03
N ASP A 91 -11.65 2.41 -4.24
CA ASP A 91 -12.68 2.45 -5.29
C ASP A 91 -13.08 1.04 -5.71
N LEU A 92 -12.10 0.18 -5.97
CA LEU A 92 -12.31 -1.23 -6.32
C LEU A 92 -12.95 -2.02 -5.17
N PHE A 93 -12.61 -1.67 -3.93
CA PHE A 93 -13.24 -2.27 -2.75
C PHE A 93 -14.71 -1.89 -2.63
N ASN A 94 -15.07 -0.63 -2.86
CA ASN A 94 -16.46 -0.19 -2.91
C ASN A 94 -17.22 -0.84 -4.08
N TYR A 95 -16.59 -0.98 -5.26
CA TYR A 95 -17.15 -1.70 -6.40
C TYR A 95 -17.42 -3.19 -6.09
N CYS A 96 -16.55 -3.85 -5.33
CA CYS A 96 -16.73 -5.23 -4.87
C CYS A 96 -17.58 -5.34 -3.59
N SER A 97 -18.56 -4.45 -3.41
CA SER A 97 -19.48 -4.45 -2.25
C SER A 97 -18.78 -4.45 -0.88
N ARG A 98 -17.59 -3.82 -0.81
CA ARG A 98 -16.77 -3.66 0.40
C ARG A 98 -16.35 -4.97 1.06
N LYS A 99 -16.03 -6.00 0.28
CA LYS A 99 -15.33 -7.19 0.75
C LYS A 99 -14.52 -7.81 -0.39
N PHE A 100 -13.26 -8.15 -0.16
CA PHE A 100 -12.47 -8.94 -1.11
C PHE A 100 -12.38 -10.41 -0.70
N SER A 101 -12.23 -11.28 -1.69
CA SER A 101 -11.89 -12.69 -1.51
C SER A 101 -10.47 -12.86 -0.97
N LEU A 102 -10.19 -13.99 -0.34
CA LEU A 102 -8.86 -14.33 0.14
C LEU A 102 -7.84 -14.35 -1.02
N LYS A 103 -8.20 -14.94 -2.16
CA LYS A 103 -7.38 -14.94 -3.39
C LYS A 103 -6.96 -13.51 -3.80
N THR A 104 -7.92 -12.60 -3.89
CA THR A 104 -7.66 -11.18 -4.25
C THR A 104 -6.74 -10.51 -3.23
N VAL A 105 -6.98 -10.68 -1.93
CA VAL A 105 -6.15 -10.06 -0.88
C VAL A 105 -4.71 -10.61 -0.88
N LEU A 106 -4.51 -11.92 -1.12
CA LEU A 106 -3.19 -12.51 -1.17
C LEU A 106 -2.38 -12.07 -2.41
N MET A 107 -3.01 -11.96 -3.59
CA MET A 107 -2.36 -11.40 -4.78
C MET A 107 -2.00 -9.92 -4.60
N LEU A 108 -2.85 -9.14 -3.91
CA LEU A 108 -2.54 -7.76 -3.54
C LEU A 108 -1.40 -7.69 -2.52
N ALA A 109 -1.40 -8.54 -1.49
CA ALA A 109 -0.39 -8.54 -0.43
C ALA A 109 1.04 -8.71 -0.98
N ASP A 110 1.28 -9.64 -1.90
CA ASP A 110 2.58 -9.79 -2.54
C ASP A 110 3.04 -8.48 -3.22
N GLN A 111 2.20 -7.90 -4.07
CA GLN A 111 2.56 -6.66 -4.77
C GLN A 111 2.75 -5.48 -3.82
N MET A 112 1.88 -5.31 -2.82
CA MET A 112 1.94 -4.21 -1.86
C MET A 112 3.18 -4.29 -0.96
N ILE A 113 3.55 -5.48 -0.47
CA ILE A 113 4.81 -5.68 0.26
C ILE A 113 6.00 -5.31 -0.62
N ASN A 114 6.00 -5.72 -1.90
CA ASN A 114 7.05 -5.34 -2.85
C ASN A 114 7.14 -3.80 -3.07
N ARG A 115 6.03 -3.04 -3.03
CA ARG A 115 6.07 -1.56 -3.12
C ARG A 115 6.68 -0.92 -1.87
N VAL A 116 6.26 -1.35 -0.70
CA VAL A 116 6.78 -0.86 0.59
C VAL A 116 8.27 -1.20 0.73
N GLU A 117 8.65 -2.43 0.38
CA GLU A 117 10.05 -2.86 0.35
C GLU A 117 10.90 -1.97 -0.57
N TYR A 118 10.46 -1.69 -1.80
CA TYR A 118 11.21 -0.84 -2.74
C TYR A 118 11.46 0.57 -2.18
N MET A 119 10.44 1.19 -1.58
CA MET A 119 10.58 2.52 -0.95
C MET A 119 11.56 2.48 0.23
N HIS A 120 11.47 1.42 1.05
CA HIS A 120 12.39 1.20 2.17
C HIS A 120 13.83 0.96 1.71
N GLN A 121 14.04 0.24 0.60
CA GLN A 121 15.36 0.04 -0.02
C GLN A 121 15.94 1.39 -0.48
N LYS A 122 15.13 2.26 -1.08
CA LYS A 122 15.51 3.64 -1.46
C LYS A 122 15.72 4.60 -0.27
N GLY A 123 15.48 4.16 0.97
CA GLY A 123 15.80 4.90 2.21
C GLY A 123 14.67 5.77 2.76
N PHE A 124 13.44 5.62 2.25
CA PHE A 124 12.26 6.39 2.64
C PHE A 124 11.18 5.49 3.25
N LEU A 125 10.33 6.10 4.09
CA LEU A 125 9.08 5.54 4.61
C LEU A 125 7.92 6.22 3.90
N HIS A 126 6.79 5.52 3.75
CA HIS A 126 5.57 6.05 3.17
C HIS A 126 4.76 6.88 4.18
N ARG A 127 4.59 6.36 5.41
CA ARG A 127 3.92 7.01 6.55
C ARG A 127 2.42 7.26 6.44
N ASP A 128 1.82 6.96 5.29
CA ASP A 128 0.37 6.96 5.07
C ASP A 128 -0.08 5.80 4.16
N ILE A 129 0.22 4.58 4.61
CA ILE A 129 -0.24 3.33 3.97
C ILE A 129 -1.75 3.19 4.17
N LYS A 130 -2.51 3.33 3.07
CA LYS A 130 -3.99 3.26 3.03
C LYS A 130 -4.46 2.79 1.64
N PRO A 131 -5.66 2.18 1.49
CA PRO A 131 -6.16 1.69 0.21
C PRO A 131 -6.20 2.74 -0.91
N ASP A 132 -6.51 3.99 -0.55
CA ASP A 132 -6.59 5.14 -1.46
C ASP A 132 -5.25 5.47 -2.13
N ASN A 133 -4.12 5.12 -1.50
CA ASN A 133 -2.76 5.37 -1.99
C ASN A 133 -2.18 4.20 -2.80
N PHE A 134 -2.97 3.15 -3.06
CA PHE A 134 -2.62 2.07 -3.98
C PHE A 134 -3.61 2.06 -5.14
N LEU A 135 -3.10 2.21 -6.37
CA LEU A 135 -3.91 2.27 -7.60
C LEU A 135 -3.55 1.12 -8.54
N MET A 136 -4.48 0.66 -9.36
CA MET A 136 -4.17 -0.26 -10.45
C MET A 136 -3.64 0.52 -11.67
N GLY A 137 -2.78 -0.11 -12.47
CA GLY A 137 -2.38 0.46 -13.76
C GLY A 137 -3.52 0.51 -14.79
N LEU A 138 -3.27 1.13 -15.94
CA LEU A 138 -4.19 1.15 -17.10
C LEU A 138 -3.75 0.18 -18.19
N GLY A 139 -4.71 -0.26 -19.02
CA GLY A 139 -4.47 -1.09 -20.20
C GLY A 139 -3.65 -2.34 -19.89
N ARG A 140 -2.49 -2.50 -20.55
CA ARG A 140 -1.58 -3.64 -20.38
C ARG A 140 -0.98 -3.77 -18.96
N LYS A 141 -1.12 -2.75 -18.10
CA LYS A 141 -0.66 -2.76 -16.70
C LYS A 141 -1.82 -2.87 -15.69
N ALA A 142 -3.01 -3.24 -16.12
CA ALA A 142 -4.20 -3.34 -15.26
C ALA A 142 -4.12 -4.38 -14.13
N ASN A 143 -3.15 -5.31 -14.20
CA ASN A 143 -2.84 -6.26 -13.13
C ASN A 143 -1.77 -5.76 -12.14
N GLN A 144 -1.11 -4.64 -12.43
CA GLN A 144 -0.01 -4.10 -11.63
C GLN A 144 -0.55 -3.08 -10.61
N VAL A 145 -0.26 -3.31 -9.33
CA VAL A 145 -0.48 -2.34 -8.25
C VAL A 145 0.61 -1.26 -8.33
N TYR A 146 0.22 -0.01 -8.13
CA TYR A 146 1.07 1.16 -7.98
C TYR A 146 0.93 1.73 -6.57
N ILE A 147 1.93 2.47 -6.10
CA ILE A 147 1.87 3.27 -4.86
C ILE A 147 2.07 4.76 -5.18
N ILE A 148 1.32 5.63 -4.50
CA ILE A 148 1.27 7.08 -4.75
C ILE A 148 1.17 7.90 -3.45
N ASP A 149 1.25 9.23 -3.58
CA ASP A 149 1.08 10.23 -2.52
C ASP A 149 2.17 10.21 -1.45
N TYR A 150 3.38 10.59 -1.87
CA TYR A 150 4.56 10.69 -0.99
C TYR A 150 4.62 11.99 -0.18
N GLY A 151 3.54 12.76 -0.07
CA GLY A 151 3.53 14.06 0.63
C GLY A 151 3.91 13.97 2.13
N LEU A 152 3.63 12.82 2.77
CA LEU A 152 3.96 12.55 4.17
C LEU A 152 5.22 11.69 4.37
N ALA A 153 5.86 11.27 3.27
CA ALA A 153 7.02 10.40 3.27
C ALA A 153 8.23 11.02 3.98
N LYS A 154 9.20 10.19 4.39
CA LYS A 154 10.37 10.66 5.14
C LYS A 154 11.58 9.75 4.97
N LYS A 155 12.76 10.35 4.81
CA LYS A 155 14.06 9.65 4.85
C LYS A 155 14.29 9.07 6.25
N TYR A 156 14.43 7.74 6.38
CA TYR A 156 14.65 7.06 7.66
C TYR A 156 16.08 6.58 7.89
N ARG A 157 16.89 6.56 6.85
CA ARG A 157 18.32 6.26 6.95
C ARG A 157 19.09 7.16 6.03
N ASP A 158 20.37 7.35 6.33
CA ASP A 158 21.24 7.97 5.35
C ASP A 158 21.42 7.10 4.09
N LEU A 159 21.59 7.74 2.93
CA LEU A 159 21.66 7.04 1.65
C LEU A 159 23.06 6.50 1.35
N GLN A 160 24.11 7.08 1.94
CA GLN A 160 25.50 6.63 1.78
C GLN A 160 25.93 5.72 2.93
N THR A 161 25.77 6.20 4.17
CA THR A 161 26.23 5.47 5.38
C THR A 161 25.21 4.46 5.91
N HIS A 162 23.97 4.48 5.40
CA HIS A 162 22.85 3.64 5.87
C HIS A 162 22.49 3.74 7.36
N LYS A 163 23.09 4.68 8.10
CA LYS A 163 22.77 4.98 9.49
C LYS A 163 21.29 5.36 9.63
N HIS A 164 20.59 4.68 10.53
CA HIS A 164 19.17 4.93 10.80
C HIS A 164 18.95 6.29 11.50
N ILE A 165 17.77 6.88 11.35
CA ILE A 165 17.35 8.04 12.16
C ILE A 165 17.27 7.63 13.64
N PRO A 166 17.60 8.53 14.59
CA PRO A 166 17.49 8.22 16.00
C PRO A 166 16.02 8.03 16.43
N TYR A 167 15.81 7.16 17.42
CA TYR A 167 14.52 7.00 18.11
C TYR A 167 14.08 8.33 18.74
N ARG A 168 12.78 8.63 18.64
CA ARG A 168 12.15 9.83 19.24
C ARG A 168 10.70 9.54 19.61
N GLU A 169 10.23 10.20 20.64
CA GLU A 169 8.83 10.16 21.11
C GLU A 169 8.18 11.54 21.02
N ASN A 170 7.00 11.71 21.60
CA ASN A 170 6.23 12.97 21.62
C ASN A 170 5.94 13.55 20.22
N LYS A 171 5.79 12.68 19.23
CA LYS A 171 5.41 13.01 17.84
C LYS A 171 3.90 13.19 17.73
N ASN A 172 3.47 14.16 16.92
CA ASN A 172 2.08 14.24 16.49
C ASN A 172 1.75 13.09 15.53
N LEU A 173 0.55 12.52 15.67
CA LEU A 173 0.02 11.52 14.74
C LEU A 173 0.07 12.06 13.31
N THR A 174 0.80 11.34 12.45
CA THR A 174 0.93 11.63 11.02
C THR A 174 0.32 10.47 10.23
N GLY A 175 -0.36 10.77 9.12
CA GLY A 175 -1.07 9.78 8.31
C GLY A 175 -2.46 9.44 8.85
N THR A 176 -3.07 8.42 8.25
CA THR A 176 -4.47 8.06 8.46
C THR A 176 -4.64 7.21 9.72
N ALA A 177 -5.19 7.78 10.79
CA ALA A 177 -5.38 7.14 12.11
C ALA A 177 -6.03 5.73 12.06
N ARG A 178 -6.90 5.46 11.08
CA ARG A 178 -7.52 4.14 10.85
C ARG A 178 -6.47 3.05 10.58
N TYR A 179 -5.44 3.35 9.81
CA TYR A 179 -4.41 2.39 9.39
C TYR A 179 -3.08 2.58 10.12
N ALA A 180 -2.80 3.75 10.69
CA ALA A 180 -1.57 4.03 11.44
C ALA A 180 -1.24 2.97 12.53
N SER A 181 0.05 2.65 12.71
CA SER A 181 0.52 1.70 13.72
C SER A 181 0.19 2.11 15.16
N VAL A 182 0.23 1.17 16.11
CA VAL A 182 0.08 1.46 17.54
C VAL A 182 1.17 2.44 18.01
N ASN A 183 2.42 2.25 17.60
CA ASN A 183 3.53 3.17 17.91
C ASN A 183 3.24 4.62 17.44
N THR A 184 2.62 4.78 16.26
CA THR A 184 2.24 6.10 15.73
C THR A 184 1.21 6.79 16.62
N HIS A 185 0.25 6.04 17.17
CA HIS A 185 -0.73 6.56 18.13
C HIS A 185 -0.10 6.91 19.48
N LEU A 186 0.94 6.18 19.90
CA LEU A 186 1.73 6.47 21.10
C LEU A 186 2.73 7.64 20.90
N GLY A 187 2.73 8.30 19.75
CA GLY A 187 3.62 9.43 19.46
C GLY A 187 5.09 9.03 19.28
N VAL A 188 5.37 7.76 18.96
CA VAL A 188 6.71 7.30 18.61
C VAL A 188 7.01 7.68 17.14
N GLU A 189 8.25 8.07 16.86
CA GLU A 189 8.73 8.29 15.49
C GLU A 189 8.62 7.01 14.68
N GLN A 190 8.13 7.10 13.45
CA GLN A 190 7.86 5.93 12.62
C GLN A 190 9.15 5.37 11.99
N SER A 191 9.21 4.05 11.84
CA SER A 191 10.19 3.35 11.02
C SER A 191 9.53 2.31 10.10
N ARG A 192 10.34 1.46 9.47
CA ARG A 192 9.91 0.45 8.48
C ARG A 192 8.83 -0.51 9.01
N ARG A 193 8.84 -0.79 10.32
CA ARG A 193 7.84 -1.64 10.97
C ARG A 193 6.45 -1.04 10.97
N ASP A 194 6.35 0.29 10.98
CA ASP A 194 5.08 1.01 11.10
C ASP A 194 4.31 1.06 9.76
N ASP A 195 5.03 1.18 8.63
CA ASP A 195 4.43 1.02 7.29
C ASP A 195 3.95 -0.42 7.07
N LEU A 196 4.66 -1.43 7.57
CA LEU A 196 4.25 -2.84 7.49
C LEU A 196 3.07 -3.17 8.41
N GLU A 197 3.06 -2.71 9.68
CA GLU A 197 1.89 -2.88 10.55
C GLU A 197 0.64 -2.20 9.93
N SER A 198 0.83 -1.02 9.34
CA SER A 198 -0.24 -0.31 8.62
C SER A 198 -0.76 -1.09 7.41
N LEU A 199 0.14 -1.74 6.64
CA LEU A 199 -0.23 -2.64 5.54
C LEU A 199 -1.04 -3.84 6.05
N GLY A 200 -0.64 -4.45 7.18
CA GLY A 200 -1.43 -5.52 7.83
C GLY A 200 -2.87 -5.09 8.15
N TYR A 201 -3.06 -3.87 8.66
CA TYR A 201 -4.40 -3.31 8.90
C TYR A 201 -5.18 -3.08 7.61
N VAL A 202 -4.53 -2.72 6.50
CA VAL A 202 -5.16 -2.61 5.18
C VAL A 202 -5.61 -3.98 4.65
N LEU A 203 -4.78 -5.02 4.76
CA LEU A 203 -5.15 -6.38 4.34
C LEU A 203 -6.34 -6.92 5.15
N MET A 204 -6.34 -6.73 6.47
CA MET A 204 -7.48 -7.12 7.32
C MET A 204 -8.74 -6.30 7.05
N TYR A 205 -8.60 -5.02 6.69
CA TYR A 205 -9.73 -4.19 6.28
C TYR A 205 -10.43 -4.77 5.03
N PHE A 206 -9.66 -5.19 4.02
CA PHE A 206 -10.20 -5.80 2.81
C PHE A 206 -10.92 -7.13 3.07
N LEU A 207 -10.37 -8.01 3.91
CA LEU A 207 -10.98 -9.29 4.26
C LEU A 207 -12.26 -9.14 5.10
N ARG A 208 -12.28 -8.15 6.00
CA ARG A 208 -13.36 -7.97 7.00
C ARG A 208 -14.47 -7.03 6.57
N GLY A 209 -14.28 -6.21 5.55
CA GLY A 209 -15.18 -5.10 5.21
C GLY A 209 -15.02 -3.85 6.11
N SER A 210 -14.62 -4.06 7.36
CA SER A 210 -14.31 -3.01 8.33
C SER A 210 -13.38 -3.47 9.46
N LEU A 211 -12.67 -2.50 10.04
CA LEU A 211 -11.82 -2.66 11.22
C LEU A 211 -12.59 -2.33 12.52
N PRO A 212 -12.31 -3.00 13.66
CA PRO A 212 -13.06 -2.84 14.92
C PRO A 212 -13.07 -1.43 15.56
N TRP A 213 -12.25 -0.50 15.05
CA TRP A 213 -12.15 0.90 15.48
C TRP A 213 -12.75 1.90 14.47
N GLN A 214 -13.51 1.43 13.48
CA GLN A 214 -14.33 2.29 12.63
C GLN A 214 -15.64 2.70 13.33
N GLY A 215 -16.27 3.79 12.85
CA GLY A 215 -17.57 4.27 13.37
C GLY A 215 -17.55 4.94 14.74
N LEU A 216 -16.41 4.96 15.45
CA LEU A 216 -16.30 5.54 16.79
C LEU A 216 -16.65 7.04 16.81
N LYS A 217 -17.67 7.40 17.62
CA LYS A 217 -18.14 8.77 17.84
C LYS A 217 -17.31 9.47 18.92
N ALA A 218 -16.96 10.74 18.68
CA ALA A 218 -16.22 11.61 19.58
C ALA A 218 -16.54 13.08 19.28
N GLY A 219 -16.40 13.97 20.27
CA GLY A 219 -16.68 15.41 20.11
C GLY A 219 -15.56 16.17 19.38
N THR A 220 -14.31 15.71 19.49
CA THR A 220 -13.15 16.33 18.82
C THR A 220 -12.33 15.33 18.01
N LYS A 221 -11.52 15.82 17.07
CA LYS A 221 -10.57 14.98 16.31
C LYS A 221 -9.57 14.26 17.22
N LYS A 222 -9.06 14.93 18.26
CA LYS A 222 -8.15 14.34 19.26
C LYS A 222 -8.82 13.17 19.97
N GLN A 223 -9.98 13.39 20.59
CA GLN A 223 -10.77 12.33 21.25
C GLN A 223 -11.08 11.16 20.31
N LYS A 224 -11.29 11.43 19.00
CA LYS A 224 -11.52 10.37 18.01
C LYS A 224 -10.26 9.52 17.79
N TYR A 225 -9.09 10.13 17.76
CA TYR A 225 -7.82 9.41 17.63
C TYR A 225 -7.50 8.65 18.92
N ASP A 226 -7.70 9.25 20.09
CA ASP A 226 -7.53 8.62 21.40
C ASP A 226 -8.37 7.32 21.49
N LYS A 227 -9.67 7.38 21.12
CA LYS A 227 -10.55 6.19 21.07
C LYS A 227 -10.13 5.14 20.04
N ILE A 228 -9.55 5.54 18.91
CA ILE A 228 -9.01 4.59 17.91
C ILE A 228 -7.74 3.91 18.47
N SER A 229 -6.86 4.66 19.12
CA SER A 229 -5.66 4.15 19.79
C SER A 229 -6.01 3.12 20.86
N GLU A 230 -6.88 3.51 21.80
CA GLU A 230 -7.40 2.65 22.86
C GLU A 230 -8.00 1.36 22.28
N LYS A 231 -8.88 1.48 21.29
CA LYS A 231 -9.52 0.30 20.68
C LYS A 231 -8.53 -0.59 19.92
N LYS A 232 -7.45 -0.04 19.34
CA LYS A 232 -6.36 -0.82 18.73
C LYS A 232 -5.54 -1.59 19.76
N MET A 233 -5.21 -0.96 20.88
CA MET A 233 -4.46 -1.60 21.97
C MET A 233 -5.29 -2.69 22.67
N LEU A 234 -6.58 -2.44 22.91
CA LEU A 234 -7.52 -3.38 23.51
C LEU A 234 -8.04 -4.48 22.55
N THR A 235 -7.55 -4.56 21.31
CA THR A 235 -7.92 -5.62 20.36
C THR A 235 -6.68 -6.49 20.07
N PRO A 236 -6.54 -7.67 20.70
CA PRO A 236 -5.49 -8.63 20.38
C PRO A 236 -5.49 -9.02 18.90
N VAL A 237 -4.33 -9.44 18.38
CA VAL A 237 -4.15 -9.82 16.97
C VAL A 237 -5.05 -11.00 16.62
N GLU A 238 -5.17 -11.95 17.54
CA GLU A 238 -6.00 -13.15 17.47
C GLU A 238 -7.50 -12.80 17.37
N VAL A 239 -7.91 -11.71 18.01
CA VAL A 239 -9.30 -11.21 17.95
C VAL A 239 -9.54 -10.45 16.65
N LEU A 240 -8.57 -9.65 16.19
CA LEU A 240 -8.63 -8.96 14.90
C LEU A 240 -8.69 -9.95 13.71
N CYS A 241 -7.90 -11.02 13.78
CA CYS A 241 -7.76 -12.03 12.73
C CYS A 241 -8.63 -13.27 12.96
N LYS A 242 -9.52 -13.26 13.96
CA LYS A 242 -10.42 -14.39 14.24
C LYS A 242 -11.23 -14.77 12.98
N SER A 243 -11.25 -16.06 12.67
CA SER A 243 -11.87 -16.66 11.48
C SER A 243 -11.21 -16.32 10.14
N TYR A 244 -9.95 -15.87 10.16
CA TYR A 244 -9.08 -15.74 8.98
C TYR A 244 -7.81 -16.60 9.15
N PRO A 245 -7.06 -16.90 8.07
CA PRO A 245 -5.85 -17.73 8.14
C PRO A 245 -4.81 -17.22 9.14
N SER A 246 -4.08 -18.14 9.78
CA SER A 246 -3.12 -17.84 10.85
C SER A 246 -1.93 -17.00 10.37
N GLU A 247 -1.63 -17.00 9.07
CA GLU A 247 -0.60 -16.18 8.44
C GLU A 247 -0.81 -14.68 8.69
N PHE A 248 -2.05 -14.21 8.81
CA PHE A 248 -2.34 -12.82 9.17
C PHE A 248 -1.95 -12.52 10.63
N ILE A 249 -2.11 -13.49 11.54
CA ILE A 249 -1.64 -13.39 12.94
C ILE A 249 -0.10 -13.36 12.95
N SER A 250 0.55 -14.28 12.24
CA SER A 250 2.00 -14.33 12.11
C SER A 250 2.58 -13.04 11.52
N TYR A 251 1.91 -12.44 10.52
CA TYR A 251 2.30 -11.16 9.94
C TYR A 251 2.33 -10.02 10.98
N PHE A 252 1.28 -9.87 11.79
CA PHE A 252 1.24 -8.82 12.81
C PHE A 252 2.22 -9.08 13.95
N HIS A 253 2.35 -10.32 14.42
CA HIS A 253 3.32 -10.67 15.46
C HIS A 253 4.75 -10.41 14.99
N TYR A 254 5.06 -10.72 13.72
CA TYR A 254 6.32 -10.34 13.11
C TYR A 254 6.52 -8.82 13.12
N CYS A 255 5.57 -8.05 12.59
CA CYS A 255 5.68 -6.58 12.52
C CYS A 255 5.85 -5.93 13.90
N ARG A 256 5.18 -6.46 14.92
CA ARG A 256 5.25 -5.98 16.31
C ARG A 256 6.51 -6.42 17.05
N SER A 257 7.14 -7.52 16.63
CA SER A 257 8.42 -7.97 17.19
C SER A 257 9.62 -7.14 16.73
N LEU A 258 9.51 -6.43 15.61
CA LEU A 258 10.57 -5.58 15.05
C LEU A 258 10.92 -4.42 15.99
N ARG A 259 12.21 -4.28 16.31
CA ARG A 259 12.79 -3.10 16.95
C ARG A 259 12.73 -1.91 15.99
N PHE A 260 12.90 -0.72 16.54
CA PHE A 260 12.78 0.53 15.78
C PHE A 260 13.72 0.58 14.56
N GLU A 261 14.96 0.10 14.68
CA GLU A 261 15.96 0.17 13.61
C GLU A 261 16.06 -1.11 12.75
N ASP A 262 15.27 -2.15 13.03
CA ASP A 262 15.39 -3.44 12.35
C ASP A 262 15.09 -3.32 10.84
N LYS A 263 15.77 -4.13 10.04
CA LYS A 263 15.45 -4.34 8.62
C LYS A 263 14.46 -5.52 8.55
N PRO A 264 13.21 -5.30 8.11
CA PRO A 264 12.26 -6.39 7.92
C PRO A 264 12.75 -7.42 6.90
N ASP A 265 12.43 -8.68 7.15
CA ASP A 265 12.49 -9.77 6.18
C ASP A 265 11.17 -9.78 5.38
N TYR A 266 11.14 -8.95 4.34
CA TYR A 266 10.03 -8.91 3.38
C TYR A 266 9.83 -10.24 2.66
N SER A 267 10.88 -11.07 2.52
CA SER A 267 10.80 -12.37 1.87
C SER A 267 10.05 -13.38 2.73
N TYR A 268 10.26 -13.38 4.06
CA TYR A 268 9.42 -14.12 5.01
C TYR A 268 7.96 -13.68 4.92
N LEU A 269 7.68 -12.37 4.95
CA LEU A 269 6.30 -11.85 4.90
C LEU A 269 5.58 -12.21 3.59
N LYS A 270 6.26 -12.13 2.44
CA LYS A 270 5.71 -12.58 1.15
C LYS A 270 5.52 -14.10 1.12
N ARG A 271 6.45 -14.88 1.70
CA ARG A 271 6.38 -16.34 1.78
C ARG A 271 5.16 -16.82 2.57
N LEU A 272 4.84 -16.21 3.71
CA LEU A 272 3.62 -16.52 4.48
C LEU A 272 2.39 -16.55 3.58
N PHE A 273 2.12 -15.45 2.88
CA PHE A 273 0.93 -15.32 2.03
C PHE A 273 1.00 -16.16 0.76
N ARG A 274 2.19 -16.36 0.18
CA ARG A 274 2.37 -17.21 -1.01
C ARG A 274 2.15 -18.69 -0.70
N ASP A 275 2.66 -19.17 0.42
CA ASP A 275 2.55 -20.59 0.81
C ASP A 275 1.09 -20.92 1.21
N LEU A 276 0.38 -19.96 1.84
CA LEU A 276 -1.08 -20.01 2.00
C LEU A 276 -1.82 -20.02 0.65
N PHE A 277 -1.46 -19.15 -0.29
CA PHE A 277 -2.08 -19.08 -1.62
C PHE A 277 -1.99 -20.41 -2.39
N ILE A 278 -0.84 -21.07 -2.30
CA ILE A 278 -0.61 -22.40 -2.88
C ILE A 278 -1.45 -23.46 -2.17
N ARG A 279 -1.53 -23.41 -0.83
CA ARG A 279 -2.30 -24.37 -0.02
C ARG A 279 -3.81 -24.32 -0.29
N GLU A 280 -4.36 -23.13 -0.52
CA GLU A 280 -5.75 -22.92 -0.93
C GLU A 280 -6.01 -23.32 -2.40
N GLY A 281 -5.00 -23.79 -3.13
CA GLY A 281 -5.13 -24.23 -4.53
C GLY A 281 -5.37 -23.09 -5.53
N TYR A 282 -5.07 -21.84 -5.16
CA TYR A 282 -5.31 -20.69 -6.03
C TYR A 282 -4.28 -20.61 -7.16
N GLN A 283 -4.75 -20.17 -8.34
CA GLN A 283 -3.89 -19.86 -9.48
C GLN A 283 -3.52 -18.38 -9.48
N PHE A 284 -2.23 -18.08 -9.72
CA PHE A 284 -1.72 -16.70 -9.78
C PHE A 284 -1.92 -16.11 -11.18
N ASP A 285 -3.19 -15.94 -11.53
CA ASP A 285 -3.70 -15.58 -12.86
C ASP A 285 -3.99 -14.07 -13.03
N TYR A 286 -3.79 -13.28 -11.97
CA TYR A 286 -4.19 -11.87 -11.87
C TYR A 286 -5.71 -11.61 -12.08
N VAL A 287 -6.56 -12.63 -11.90
CA VAL A 287 -8.02 -12.52 -11.92
C VAL A 287 -8.50 -12.17 -10.51
N PHE A 288 -8.59 -10.87 -10.25
CA PHE A 288 -9.16 -10.27 -9.04
C PHE A 288 -10.70 -10.24 -9.07
N ASP A 289 -11.32 -9.96 -7.93
CA ASP A 289 -12.79 -9.97 -7.77
C ASP A 289 -13.48 -9.00 -8.76
N TRP A 290 -12.94 -7.78 -8.93
CA TRP A 290 -13.45 -6.80 -9.89
C TRP A 290 -13.27 -7.24 -11.35
N THR A 291 -12.27 -8.07 -11.66
CA THR A 291 -12.10 -8.66 -12.99
C THR A 291 -13.25 -9.62 -13.30
N ILE A 292 -13.66 -10.43 -12.32
CA ILE A 292 -14.79 -11.36 -12.45
C ILE A 292 -16.11 -10.59 -12.58
N LEU A 293 -16.33 -9.57 -11.74
CA LEU A 293 -17.54 -8.73 -11.81
C LEU A 293 -17.68 -8.00 -13.15
N LYS A 294 -16.56 -7.51 -13.72
CA LYS A 294 -16.55 -6.85 -15.03
C LYS A 294 -16.70 -7.84 -16.20
N TYR A 295 -16.21 -9.07 -16.05
CA TYR A 295 -16.26 -10.11 -17.07
C TYR A 295 -16.75 -11.45 -16.50
N PRO A 296 -18.07 -11.61 -16.26
CA PRO A 296 -18.63 -12.81 -15.61
C PRO A 296 -18.25 -14.14 -16.28
N GLN A 297 -18.01 -14.11 -17.60
CA GLN A 297 -17.59 -15.27 -18.39
C GLN A 297 -16.21 -15.84 -17.98
N ILE A 298 -15.37 -15.05 -17.31
CA ILE A 298 -14.07 -15.49 -16.77
C ILE A 298 -14.27 -16.29 -15.46
N GLY A 299 -15.33 -16.00 -14.70
CA GLY A 299 -15.65 -16.73 -13.47
C GLY A 299 -16.25 -18.12 -13.71
N SER A 300 -16.85 -18.35 -14.88
CA SER A 300 -17.44 -19.64 -15.28
C SER A 300 -16.40 -20.63 -15.81
N ASN A 301 -15.62 -21.22 -14.90
CA ASN A 301 -14.78 -22.37 -15.24
C ASN A 301 -15.66 -23.60 -15.55
N PRO A 302 -15.67 -24.18 -16.78
CA PRO A 302 -16.64 -25.21 -17.16
C PRO A 302 -16.57 -26.51 -16.35
N ARG A 303 -15.44 -26.75 -15.65
CA ARG A 303 -15.12 -28.02 -14.99
C ARG A 303 -15.95 -28.38 -13.76
N MET A 304 -16.79 -27.49 -13.23
CA MET A 304 -17.66 -27.82 -12.07
C MET A 304 -19.15 -27.99 -12.40
N ARG A 305 -19.56 -27.87 -13.67
CA ARG A 305 -20.99 -27.98 -14.05
C ARG A 305 -21.40 -29.34 -14.63
N ALA A 306 -20.49 -30.32 -14.64
CA ALA A 306 -20.70 -31.65 -15.22
C ALA A 306 -21.29 -32.69 -14.24
N SER A 307 -21.50 -32.35 -12.97
CA SER A 307 -21.93 -33.32 -11.93
C SER A 307 -23.42 -33.24 -11.54
N GLU A 308 -24.19 -32.29 -12.08
CA GLU A 308 -25.61 -32.11 -11.73
C GLU A 308 -26.48 -31.90 -12.98
N ARG A 309 -26.65 -32.95 -13.80
CA ARG A 309 -27.71 -32.98 -14.84
C ARG A 309 -28.08 -34.37 -15.38
N THR A 310 -28.43 -35.30 -14.49
CA THR A 310 -29.21 -36.51 -14.85
C THR A 310 -30.20 -36.86 -13.75
N GLY A 311 -31.48 -36.54 -13.97
CA GLY A 311 -32.59 -36.86 -13.07
C GLY A 311 -33.90 -36.73 -13.83
N GLY A 312 -34.27 -37.77 -14.58
CA GLY A 312 -35.42 -37.78 -15.49
C GLY A 312 -35.56 -39.13 -16.21
N ALA A 313 -36.41 -39.98 -15.66
CA ALA A 313 -36.68 -41.39 -15.98
C ALA A 313 -36.78 -41.81 -17.47
N ALA A 314 -36.40 -43.07 -17.77
CA ALA A 314 -37.34 -44.14 -18.17
C ALA A 314 -36.68 -45.51 -18.46
N GLY A 315 -37.33 -46.61 -18.06
CA GLY A 315 -37.35 -47.88 -18.82
C GLY A 315 -36.18 -48.89 -18.63
N PRO A 316 -36.46 -50.18 -18.33
CA PRO A 316 -35.43 -51.23 -18.24
C PRO A 316 -35.33 -52.10 -19.52
N SER A 317 -34.18 -52.75 -19.74
CA SER A 317 -34.10 -54.05 -20.44
C SER A 317 -32.77 -54.76 -20.17
N MET A 318 -32.83 -56.10 -20.25
CA MET A 318 -31.77 -57.03 -19.87
C MET A 318 -30.63 -57.19 -20.88
N GLU A 319 -29.55 -57.77 -20.36
CA GLU A 319 -28.42 -58.42 -21.00
C GLU A 319 -28.67 -59.07 -22.37
N LYS A 320 -27.62 -59.08 -23.22
CA LYS A 320 -27.23 -60.32 -23.88
C LYS A 320 -25.72 -60.46 -24.05
N ILE A 321 -25.22 -61.63 -23.68
CA ILE A 321 -23.85 -62.10 -23.90
C ILE A 321 -23.74 -62.65 -25.32
N GLU A 322 -22.62 -62.43 -26.01
CA GLU A 322 -22.13 -63.41 -26.99
C GLU A 322 -20.60 -63.40 -27.10
N LYS A 323 -20.01 -64.60 -27.02
CA LYS A 323 -18.61 -64.94 -27.33
C LYS A 323 -18.64 -65.91 -28.50
N THR A 324 -17.64 -65.86 -29.39
CA THR A 324 -17.20 -67.02 -30.17
C THR A 324 -15.73 -66.85 -30.62
N PRO A 325 -15.01 -67.95 -30.98
CA PRO A 325 -13.56 -68.03 -30.74
C PRO A 325 -12.71 -68.49 -31.95
N GLY A 326 -11.40 -68.65 -31.71
CA GLY A 326 -10.39 -69.33 -32.55
C GLY A 326 -9.00 -68.79 -32.19
N GLU A 327 -8.08 -69.46 -31.50
CA GLU A 327 -7.42 -70.77 -31.66
C GLU A 327 -5.92 -70.62 -32.06
N ALA A 328 -5.09 -71.39 -31.34
CA ALA A 328 -3.77 -71.91 -31.72
C ALA A 328 -2.49 -71.00 -31.81
N SER A 329 -1.57 -71.32 -30.88
CA SER A 329 -0.13 -71.62 -31.12
C SER A 329 0.92 -70.48 -31.26
N GLY A 330 2.02 -70.59 -30.49
CA GLY A 330 3.34 -70.18 -31.05
C GLY A 330 4.48 -69.64 -30.17
N ARG A 331 4.92 -70.36 -29.12
CA ARG A 331 6.32 -70.38 -28.57
C ARG A 331 7.15 -69.06 -28.47
N ARG A 332 7.63 -68.73 -27.24
CA ARG A 332 9.05 -68.89 -26.81
C ARG A 332 9.33 -68.32 -25.40
N ASN A 333 9.82 -69.19 -24.52
CA ASN A 333 10.71 -68.88 -23.38
C ASN A 333 12.19 -68.89 -23.88
N PRO A 334 13.25 -68.46 -23.14
CA PRO A 334 13.36 -68.55 -21.68
C PRO A 334 14.07 -67.39 -20.94
N SER A 335 14.18 -67.60 -19.62
CA SER A 335 14.88 -66.83 -18.59
C SER A 335 16.41 -66.93 -18.58
N GLY A 336 17.06 -65.88 -18.03
CA GLY A 336 18.44 -65.83 -17.54
C GLY A 336 18.80 -64.38 -17.23
N SER A 337 18.75 -63.85 -15.99
CA SER A 337 19.49 -64.17 -14.76
C SER A 337 20.92 -63.62 -14.73
N VAL A 338 21.34 -63.09 -13.57
CA VAL A 338 22.73 -62.69 -13.18
C VAL A 338 23.14 -61.30 -13.74
N ASN A 339 23.63 -60.31 -12.98
CA ASN A 339 24.21 -60.32 -11.62
C ASN A 339 23.97 -59.06 -10.75
N GLN A 340 24.27 -59.24 -9.45
CA GLN A 340 24.74 -58.34 -8.37
C GLN A 340 25.12 -56.86 -8.72
N SER A 341 24.99 -55.86 -7.84
CA SER A 341 24.87 -55.83 -6.36
C SER A 341 24.01 -54.62 -5.89
N ASP A 342 23.71 -54.33 -4.60
CA ASP A 342 24.00 -54.99 -3.31
C ASP A 342 22.95 -54.60 -2.23
N ASN A 343 23.16 -55.04 -0.98
CA ASN A 343 22.44 -54.69 0.26
C ASN A 343 23.25 -53.69 1.11
N TYR A 344 22.83 -53.09 2.24
CA TYR A 344 22.03 -53.47 3.44
C TYR A 344 21.64 -52.15 4.17
N ALA A 345 20.73 -51.98 5.15
CA ALA A 345 19.61 -52.72 5.78
C ALA A 345 18.69 -51.62 6.41
N GLN A 346 17.35 -51.66 6.42
CA GLN A 346 16.46 -52.33 7.41
C GLN A 346 16.98 -52.36 8.87
N ARG A 347 16.21 -52.10 9.96
CA ARG A 347 14.82 -51.68 10.31
C ARG A 347 14.77 -51.59 11.88
N PRO A 348 13.64 -51.50 12.62
CA PRO A 348 12.41 -50.68 12.53
C PRO A 348 11.95 -50.03 13.88
N ARG A 349 10.95 -49.11 13.85
CA ARG A 349 9.85 -48.89 14.86
C ARG A 349 10.25 -48.54 16.34
N GLU A 350 9.41 -47.98 17.22
CA GLU A 350 7.97 -47.68 17.22
C GLU A 350 7.58 -46.44 18.08
N THR A 351 6.28 -46.20 18.21
CA THR A 351 5.51 -45.01 18.67
C THR A 351 5.49 -44.73 20.20
N VAL A 352 5.07 -43.50 20.62
CA VAL A 352 4.18 -43.13 21.78
C VAL A 352 4.67 -42.02 22.76
N SER A 353 3.98 -40.87 22.68
CA SER A 353 3.45 -39.88 23.68
C SER A 353 4.12 -39.48 25.03
N MET A 354 3.70 -38.27 25.49
CA MET A 354 3.68 -37.70 26.86
C MET A 354 5.02 -37.30 27.53
N SER A 355 5.07 -36.47 28.57
CA SER A 355 4.27 -35.29 29.02
C SER A 355 5.06 -34.59 30.16
N LEU A 356 4.84 -33.29 30.39
CA LEU A 356 5.52 -32.52 31.45
C LEU A 356 5.18 -33.00 32.89
N LYS A 357 6.21 -33.26 33.70
CA LYS A 357 6.28 -32.99 35.15
C LYS A 357 7.69 -33.25 35.72
N GLU A 358 7.93 -32.72 36.92
CA GLU A 358 9.03 -33.04 37.85
C GLU A 358 10.47 -32.62 37.47
N ILE A 359 10.85 -31.40 37.87
CA ILE A 359 12.20 -31.11 38.41
C ILE A 359 12.03 -30.28 39.69
N MET A 360 12.26 -30.88 40.85
CA MET A 360 12.54 -30.17 42.12
C MET A 360 13.52 -31.00 42.96
N HIS A 361 14.41 -30.27 43.65
CA HIS A 361 15.35 -30.74 44.68
C HIS A 361 16.49 -31.66 44.20
N SER A 362 17.70 -31.59 44.77
CA SER A 362 18.33 -30.66 45.74
C SER A 362 19.85 -30.78 45.59
N THR A 363 20.70 -29.80 45.92
CA THR A 363 21.42 -29.61 47.21
C THR A 363 22.62 -28.67 46.91
N ASP A 364 23.28 -27.94 47.83
CA ASP A 364 22.97 -27.47 49.20
C ASP A 364 24.03 -26.38 49.58
N ARG A 365 23.75 -25.57 50.62
CA ARG A 365 24.68 -24.73 51.45
C ARG A 365 25.52 -23.62 50.77
N SER A 366 25.88 -22.53 51.44
CA SER A 366 25.61 -22.02 52.82
C SER A 366 25.81 -20.50 52.82
N GLY A 367 24.92 -19.68 53.38
CA GLY A 367 24.98 -19.20 54.79
C GLY A 367 25.27 -17.68 54.79
N GLU A 368 24.87 -16.84 55.74
CA GLU A 368 24.05 -17.00 56.97
C GLU A 368 23.49 -15.62 57.42
N ARG A 369 22.31 -15.62 58.09
CA ARG A 369 21.85 -14.67 59.16
C ARG A 369 21.68 -13.17 58.79
N THR A 370 20.80 -12.37 59.41
CA THR A 370 19.88 -12.49 60.59
C THR A 370 18.69 -11.51 60.37
N VAL A 371 17.42 -11.88 60.67
CA VAL A 371 16.62 -11.48 61.87
C VAL A 371 16.39 -9.94 61.95
N GLU A 372 15.18 -9.37 62.05
CA GLU A 372 13.94 -9.81 62.75
C GLU A 372 12.63 -9.21 62.17
N ARG A 373 11.47 -9.65 62.69
CA ARG A 373 10.11 -9.11 62.43
C ARG A 373 9.33 -9.21 63.74
N PRO A 374 8.50 -8.22 64.15
CA PRO A 374 7.05 -8.50 64.15
C PRO A 374 6.08 -7.29 63.99
N ARG A 375 4.87 -7.60 63.48
CA ARG A 375 3.47 -7.20 63.87
C ARG A 375 3.21 -5.77 64.47
N THR A 376 2.09 -5.07 64.26
CA THR A 376 0.64 -5.43 64.41
C THR A 376 -0.34 -4.39 63.76
N SER A 377 -1.65 -4.71 63.74
CA SER A 377 -2.91 -3.87 63.81
C SER A 377 -2.86 -2.32 63.93
N SER A 378 -3.87 -1.49 63.59
CA SER A 378 -5.22 -1.63 62.95
C SER A 378 -5.98 -0.27 62.89
N ARG A 379 -7.00 -0.16 61.99
CA ARG A 379 -8.29 0.60 62.12
C ARG A 379 -8.34 2.15 62.23
N THR A 380 -9.42 2.69 61.62
CA THR A 380 -10.15 3.99 61.87
C THR A 380 -9.41 5.33 61.66
N GLY A 381 -10.02 6.43 61.19
CA GLY A 381 -11.37 6.65 60.62
C GLY A 381 -11.75 8.14 60.44
N SER A 382 -12.64 8.43 59.45
CA SER A 382 -13.60 9.57 59.33
C SER A 382 -13.20 11.08 59.30
N ALA A 383 -14.03 11.81 58.51
CA ALA A 383 -14.60 13.16 58.72
C ALA A 383 -14.03 14.43 58.02
N SER A 384 -14.59 14.70 56.83
CA SER A 384 -15.29 15.94 56.37
C SER A 384 -15.04 17.33 56.98
N ARG A 385 -14.86 18.33 56.09
CA ARG A 385 -15.64 19.61 55.89
C ARG A 385 -14.84 20.52 54.93
N ARG A 386 -15.33 21.58 54.26
CA ARG A 386 -16.59 22.07 53.64
C ARG A 386 -16.16 23.41 52.97
N ALA A 387 -16.84 23.90 51.93
CA ALA A 387 -16.47 25.15 51.21
C ALA A 387 -17.46 26.32 51.43
N ILE A 388 -17.07 27.56 51.06
CA ILE A 388 -17.83 28.81 50.74
C ILE A 388 -16.76 29.91 50.44
N ALA A 389 -16.67 30.56 49.25
CA ALA A 389 -17.41 31.74 48.71
C ALA A 389 -17.18 33.06 49.51
N SER A 390 -17.06 34.30 48.96
CA SER A 390 -17.16 34.85 47.57
C SER A 390 -16.78 36.37 47.49
N SER A 391 -16.93 37.01 46.31
CA SER A 391 -17.00 38.48 46.02
C SER A 391 -15.65 39.22 45.78
N SER A 392 -15.48 40.29 44.96
CA SER A 392 -16.38 41.16 44.15
C SER A 392 -15.71 41.72 42.84
N ARG A 393 -16.52 42.30 41.93
CA ARG A 393 -16.16 43.10 40.70
C ARG A 393 -16.20 44.64 41.01
N PRO A 394 -16.08 45.65 40.08
CA PRO A 394 -15.95 45.67 38.60
C PRO A 394 -14.89 46.66 38.00
N GLY A 395 -14.83 46.82 36.67
CA GLY A 395 -14.17 47.97 36.00
C GLY A 395 -13.87 47.81 34.49
N THR A 396 -14.13 48.83 33.68
CA THR A 396 -13.93 48.88 32.21
C THR A 396 -13.27 50.24 31.81
N SER A 397 -12.85 50.58 30.58
CA SER A 397 -13.14 50.07 29.21
C SER A 397 -11.99 50.48 28.24
N VAL A 398 -12.27 50.53 26.92
CA VAL A 398 -11.61 51.35 25.86
C VAL A 398 -10.55 50.65 24.96
N GLU A 399 -10.86 50.64 23.66
CA GLU A 399 -10.00 50.46 22.46
C GLU A 399 -9.71 51.86 21.85
N PRO A 400 -8.68 52.12 20.97
CA PRO A 400 -8.49 51.36 19.72
C PRO A 400 -7.06 51.28 19.09
N SER A 401 -6.97 50.50 17.99
CA SER A 401 -6.14 50.66 16.75
C SER A 401 -4.68 51.20 16.77
N GLU A 402 -3.73 50.42 16.23
CA GLU A 402 -3.00 50.65 14.94
C GLU A 402 -1.69 49.81 14.79
N GLN A 403 -1.27 49.63 13.53
CA GLN A 403 0.01 49.04 13.04
C GLN A 403 0.52 49.95 11.88
N PRO A 404 1.72 49.75 11.30
CA PRO A 404 3.03 49.42 11.89
C PRO A 404 4.14 50.37 11.37
N TYR A 405 5.36 50.33 11.93
CA TYR A 405 6.52 51.06 11.36
C TYR A 405 7.64 50.14 10.84
N ASN A 406 7.97 50.30 9.56
CA ASN A 406 9.23 49.85 8.96
C ASN A 406 10.41 50.71 9.45
N ARG A 407 11.62 50.12 9.54
CA ARG A 407 12.85 50.90 9.32
C ARG A 407 13.99 50.09 8.68
N THR A 408 14.56 50.71 7.65
CA THR A 408 15.71 50.30 6.84
C THR A 408 17.03 50.80 7.41
N SER A 409 18.15 50.11 7.14
CA SER A 409 19.45 50.75 6.88
C SER A 409 20.40 49.84 6.09
N ARG A 410 21.39 50.45 5.40
CA ARG A 410 22.35 49.83 4.47
C ARG A 410 23.81 50.01 4.98
N LEU A 411 24.76 49.55 4.15
CA LEU A 411 26.22 49.84 4.11
C LEU A 411 27.05 48.86 4.96
N PHE A 412 28.26 48.45 4.57
CA PHE A 412 29.27 49.11 3.71
C PHE A 412 29.87 48.25 2.57
N SER A 413 30.70 48.89 1.74
CA SER A 413 31.41 48.37 0.57
C SER A 413 32.93 48.34 0.81
N SER A 414 33.66 47.48 0.09
CA SER A 414 35.07 47.72 -0.26
C SER A 414 35.36 47.27 -1.70
N ASN A 415 36.39 47.88 -2.29
CA ASN A 415 36.53 48.12 -3.72
C ASN A 415 37.76 47.38 -4.30
N SER A 416 37.78 47.06 -5.61
CA SER A 416 38.78 47.58 -6.59
C SER A 416 39.08 46.68 -7.81
N GLY A 417 39.14 47.31 -9.01
CA GLY A 417 39.87 46.85 -10.22
C GLY A 417 39.33 45.62 -10.99
N SER A 418 39.34 45.56 -12.32
CA SER A 418 39.68 46.56 -13.38
C SER A 418 39.01 46.19 -14.73
N ARG A 419 38.90 47.19 -15.61
CA ARG A 419 38.29 47.21 -16.97
C ARG A 419 39.37 46.96 -18.07
N PRO A 420 39.08 47.04 -19.40
CA PRO A 420 37.98 46.48 -20.21
C PRO A 420 38.45 45.96 -21.60
N SER A 421 37.49 45.62 -22.48
CA SER A 421 37.47 45.71 -23.97
C SER A 421 37.03 44.41 -24.65
N SER A 422 36.54 44.38 -25.89
CA SER A 422 35.36 45.03 -26.48
C SER A 422 35.31 44.58 -27.95
N THR A 423 34.21 43.95 -28.36
CA THR A 423 33.62 43.95 -29.72
C THR A 423 34.50 43.65 -30.96
N GLN A 424 34.07 42.64 -31.74
CA GLN A 424 33.80 42.87 -33.17
C GLN A 424 32.74 41.91 -33.74
N ARG A 425 31.99 42.39 -34.75
CA ARG A 425 30.99 41.66 -35.55
C ARG A 425 31.65 41.14 -36.84
N VAL A 426 31.23 39.97 -37.35
CA VAL A 426 31.04 39.72 -38.80
C VAL A 426 29.84 38.77 -39.01
N ASN A 427 29.14 38.95 -40.13
CA ASN A 427 27.99 38.20 -40.69
C ASN A 427 28.17 38.28 -42.25
N PRO A 428 27.40 37.60 -43.13
CA PRO A 428 26.67 36.32 -43.09
C PRO A 428 26.90 35.48 -44.42
N SER A 429 25.92 34.62 -44.80
CA SER A 429 25.59 34.16 -46.17
C SER A 429 26.15 32.77 -46.62
N PRO A 430 25.68 32.17 -47.76
CA PRO A 430 24.57 31.21 -47.71
C PRO A 430 24.77 29.91 -48.53
N GLY A 431 23.79 29.01 -48.54
CA GLY A 431 23.76 27.85 -49.44
C GLY A 431 22.37 27.21 -49.57
N GLU A 432 21.70 27.46 -50.69
CA GLU A 432 20.51 26.71 -51.12
C GLU A 432 20.91 25.54 -52.05
N SER A 433 20.11 24.47 -52.06
CA SER A 433 19.81 23.71 -53.29
C SER A 433 18.43 23.05 -53.15
N ARG A 434 17.75 22.82 -54.29
CA ARG A 434 16.29 22.67 -54.36
C ARG A 434 15.89 21.53 -55.32
N ALA A 435 14.70 20.96 -55.10
CA ALA A 435 14.00 20.00 -55.98
C ALA A 435 14.65 18.59 -56.06
N THR A 436 13.99 17.49 -56.48
CA THR A 436 12.73 17.19 -57.23
C THR A 436 12.14 15.87 -56.66
N SER A 437 10.84 15.63 -56.38
CA SER A 437 9.59 15.55 -57.19
C SER A 437 9.05 14.10 -57.37
N LEU A 438 7.75 13.90 -57.02
CA LEU A 438 6.74 13.03 -57.68
C LEU A 438 6.85 11.48 -57.75
N SER A 439 5.97 10.77 -57.04
CA SER A 439 4.91 9.84 -57.56
C SER A 439 4.20 9.10 -56.38
N ARG A 440 2.86 9.13 -56.20
CA ARG A 440 1.81 8.25 -56.78
C ARG A 440 2.16 6.73 -56.74
N ALA A 441 1.29 5.77 -56.37
CA ALA A 441 -0.09 5.77 -55.84
C ALA A 441 -0.46 4.34 -55.31
N ALA A 442 -1.76 4.10 -55.03
CA ALA A 442 -2.42 2.84 -54.56
C ALA A 442 -2.18 2.49 -53.07
N VAL A 443 -3.17 2.46 -52.15
CA VAL A 443 -4.57 1.94 -52.14
C VAL A 443 -4.65 0.42 -52.02
N ALA A 444 -4.84 -0.06 -50.77
CA ALA A 444 -5.58 -1.27 -50.45
C ALA A 444 -6.36 -1.06 -49.13
N ARG A 445 -7.67 -1.31 -49.16
CA ARG A 445 -8.54 -1.45 -47.97
C ARG A 445 -8.24 -2.84 -47.36
N GLY A 446 -8.38 -3.14 -46.07
CA GLY A 446 -8.91 -2.38 -44.93
C GLY A 446 -9.77 -3.30 -44.05
N SER A 447 -9.48 -3.44 -42.76
CA SER A 447 -10.30 -4.23 -41.82
C SER A 447 -10.23 -3.72 -40.37
N ARG A 448 -11.06 -2.70 -40.09
CA ARG A 448 -11.66 -2.34 -38.79
C ARG A 448 -10.79 -2.48 -37.53
N ASP A 449 -10.12 -1.39 -37.15
CA ASP A 449 -9.86 -1.08 -35.74
C ASP A 449 -11.16 -0.62 -35.04
N GLU A 450 -11.46 -1.20 -33.88
CA GLU A 450 -12.53 -0.76 -32.97
C GLU A 450 -11.97 0.27 -31.96
N PRO A 451 -12.67 1.39 -31.65
CA PRO A 451 -12.11 2.44 -30.79
C PRO A 451 -12.02 2.04 -29.31
N LEU A 452 -10.93 2.46 -28.64
CA LEU A 452 -10.65 2.25 -27.21
C LEU A 452 -11.54 3.05 -26.23
N HIS A 453 -12.83 3.21 -26.52
CA HIS A 453 -13.77 4.08 -25.80
C HIS A 453 -14.58 3.37 -24.69
N ARG A 454 -13.98 2.47 -23.89
CA ARG A 454 -14.66 1.78 -22.76
C ARG A 454 -13.86 1.64 -21.44
N SER A 455 -12.94 2.58 -21.16
CA SER A 455 -12.22 2.61 -19.87
C SER A 455 -12.73 3.64 -18.85
N LEU A 456 -13.77 4.41 -19.18
CA LEU A 456 -14.22 5.57 -18.38
C LEU A 456 -15.37 5.31 -17.39
N GLU A 457 -16.05 4.17 -17.45
CA GLU A 457 -17.28 3.94 -16.65
C GLU A 457 -17.05 3.94 -15.13
N LEU A 458 -15.83 3.63 -14.65
CA LEU A 458 -15.54 3.68 -13.21
C LEU A 458 -15.30 5.10 -12.66
N LEU A 459 -14.99 6.09 -13.51
CA LEU A 459 -14.69 7.47 -13.07
C LEU A 459 -15.95 8.33 -12.86
N SER A 460 -17.15 7.77 -12.98
CA SER A 460 -18.43 8.50 -12.84
C SER A 460 -19.21 8.17 -11.54
N LEU A 461 -18.78 7.17 -10.77
CA LEU A 461 -19.50 6.65 -9.60
C LEU A 461 -19.03 7.30 -8.28
N GLY A 462 -19.23 8.61 -8.15
CA GLY A 462 -18.86 9.36 -6.93
C GLY A 462 -19.68 10.62 -6.61
N GLY A 463 -20.66 10.98 -7.44
CA GLY A 463 -21.37 12.26 -7.38
C GLY A 463 -22.68 12.30 -6.57
N GLY A 464 -22.83 11.48 -5.52
CA GLY A 464 -24.09 11.32 -4.79
C GLY A 464 -24.14 12.02 -3.43
N LYS A 465 -24.50 13.31 -3.38
CA LYS A 465 -24.82 13.99 -2.11
C LYS A 465 -26.07 13.36 -1.48
N ARG A 466 -25.96 12.86 -0.23
CA ARG A 466 -27.13 12.67 0.64
C ARG A 466 -27.36 13.95 1.46
N LYS A 467 -28.63 14.35 1.57
CA LYS A 467 -29.13 15.25 2.62
C LYS A 467 -29.10 14.53 3.97
#